data_AF-A0A972QVX3-F1
#
_entry.id   AF-A0A972QVX3-F1
#
_cell.length_a   1.000
_cell.length_b   1.000
_cell.length_c   1.000
_cell.angle_alpha   90.00
_cell.angle_beta   90.00
_cell.angle_gamma   90.00
#
_symmetry.space_group_name_H-M   'P 1'
#
loop_
_entity.id
_entity.type
_entity.pdbx_description
1 polymer ?
#
loop_
_entity_poly.entity_id
_entity_poly.type
_entity_poly.pdbx_seq_one_letter_code
_entity_poly.pdbx_strand_id
1 'polypeptide(L)'
;IADISPLASLTNLQNLVLTRNSITDISPLASLTNLQGLVLAVNSITDISPLASLTNLDALGLTNNSIADISPLASLTNLKELSLDNNSIVDISPLASLTKLQGLDLGSNSIVDISPLMANSGLSEGDTIYISDNPLSDTSLNEYIPQLEGRGVEVNPVKQRVCETRMVNHYSQWLASERAIDNYHKLYKNT
;
A
#
# COMPACT_ATOMS: atom_id res chain seq x y z
N ILE A 1 5.09 18.92 -4.83
CA ILE A 1 6.25 18.51 -5.65
C ILE A 1 5.71 17.67 -6.81
N ALA A 2 6.33 17.76 -7.99
CA ALA A 2 5.91 16.97 -9.16
C ALA A 2 7.10 16.24 -9.80
N ASP A 3 8.24 16.93 -9.92
CA ASP A 3 9.48 16.35 -10.40
C ASP A 3 10.31 15.74 -9.26
N ILE A 4 10.64 14.46 -9.38
CA ILE A 4 11.49 13.71 -8.46
C ILE A 4 12.74 13.15 -9.14
N SER A 5 13.05 13.60 -10.36
CA SER A 5 14.26 13.21 -11.09
C SER A 5 15.57 13.38 -10.30
N PRO A 6 15.74 14.37 -9.40
CA PRO A 6 16.95 14.48 -8.60
C PRO A 6 17.18 13.29 -7.66
N LEU A 7 16.13 12.53 -7.31
CA LEU A 7 16.23 11.36 -6.44
C LEU A 7 16.91 10.15 -7.09
N ALA A 8 16.94 10.07 -8.42
CA ALA A 8 17.40 8.89 -9.17
C ALA A 8 18.85 8.46 -8.84
N SER A 9 19.67 9.39 -8.35
CA SER A 9 21.07 9.15 -7.98
C SER A 9 21.26 8.73 -6.52
N LEU A 10 20.23 8.80 -5.69
CA LEU A 10 20.29 8.52 -4.26
C LEU A 10 20.12 7.01 -3.99
N THR A 11 20.92 6.19 -4.66
CA THR A 11 20.78 4.72 -4.71
C THR A 11 20.93 4.01 -3.36
N ASN A 12 21.41 4.71 -2.32
CA ASN A 12 21.51 4.19 -0.95
C ASN A 12 20.26 4.48 -0.10
N LEU A 13 19.23 5.13 -0.65
CA LEU A 13 17.97 5.35 0.07
C LEU A 13 17.32 4.02 0.44
N GLN A 14 16.93 3.91 1.71
CA GLN A 14 16.18 2.77 2.24
C GLN A 14 14.72 3.12 2.52
N ASN A 15 14.42 4.37 2.82
CA ASN A 15 13.08 4.83 3.14
C ASN A 15 12.81 6.15 2.42
N LEU A 16 11.65 6.26 1.79
CA LEU A 16 11.23 7.46 1.08
C LEU A 16 9.74 7.71 1.26
N VAL A 17 9.39 8.92 1.67
CA VAL A 17 7.99 9.36 1.80
C VAL A 17 7.77 10.65 1.03
N LEU A 18 6.78 10.61 0.14
CA LEU A 18 6.39 11.70 -0.77
C LEU A 18 4.87 11.88 -0.79
N THR A 19 4.23 11.74 0.37
CA THR A 19 2.79 11.88 0.56
C THR A 19 2.29 13.28 0.20
N ARG A 20 1.07 13.38 -0.37
CA ARG A 20 0.39 14.66 -0.68
C ARG A 20 1.20 15.56 -1.60
N ASN A 21 1.56 15.01 -2.75
CA ASN A 21 2.26 15.73 -3.82
C ASN A 21 1.43 15.68 -5.12
N SER A 22 2.03 16.10 -6.23
CA SER A 22 1.43 16.07 -7.56
C SER A 22 2.31 15.22 -8.49
N ILE A 23 2.88 14.15 -7.95
CA ILE A 23 3.76 13.24 -8.71
C ILE A 23 2.88 12.38 -9.60
N THR A 24 3.27 12.28 -10.87
CA THR A 24 2.66 11.41 -11.88
C THR A 24 3.68 10.42 -12.42
N ASP A 25 4.94 10.85 -12.59
CA ASP A 25 6.05 10.04 -13.07
C ASP A 25 6.95 9.60 -11.90
N ILE A 26 7.03 8.28 -11.71
CA ILE A 26 7.90 7.65 -10.71
C ILE A 26 9.06 6.87 -11.34
N SER A 27 9.31 7.02 -12.64
CA SER A 27 10.46 6.42 -13.32
C SER A 27 11.82 6.72 -12.65
N PRO A 28 12.05 7.88 -12.00
CA PRO A 28 13.28 8.12 -11.26
C PRO A 28 13.51 7.15 -10.09
N LEU A 29 12.47 6.47 -9.60
CA LEU A 29 12.60 5.54 -8.47
C LEU A 29 13.11 4.16 -8.90
N ALA A 30 13.10 3.81 -10.19
CA ALA A 30 13.41 2.46 -10.68
C ALA A 30 14.83 1.98 -10.33
N SER A 31 15.78 2.92 -10.14
CA SER A 31 17.17 2.63 -9.76
C SER A 31 17.39 2.52 -8.24
N LEU A 32 16.39 2.84 -7.41
CA LEU A 32 16.50 2.90 -5.96
C LEU A 32 16.26 1.52 -5.31
N THR A 33 16.94 0.50 -5.81
CA THR A 33 16.71 -0.92 -5.46
C THR A 33 17.01 -1.26 -4.00
N ASN A 34 17.61 -0.35 -3.23
CA ASN A 34 17.83 -0.51 -1.79
C ASN A 34 16.65 -0.06 -0.91
N LEU A 35 15.58 0.48 -1.52
CA LEU A 35 14.36 0.85 -0.81
C LEU A 35 13.73 -0.37 -0.11
N GLN A 36 13.36 -0.15 1.15
CA GLN A 36 12.62 -1.07 2.02
C GLN A 36 11.23 -0.50 2.31
N GLY A 37 11.15 0.81 2.61
CA GLY A 37 9.89 1.53 2.78
C GLY A 37 9.67 2.61 1.72
N LEU A 38 8.50 2.60 1.09
CA LEU A 38 8.09 3.63 0.12
C LEU A 38 6.64 4.06 0.34
N VAL A 39 6.42 5.36 0.55
CA VAL A 39 5.07 5.94 0.66
C VAL A 39 4.88 7.05 -0.37
N LEU A 40 3.94 6.82 -1.29
CA LEU A 40 3.56 7.70 -2.40
C LEU A 40 2.07 8.09 -2.32
N ALA A 41 1.49 8.05 -1.13
CA ALA A 41 0.07 8.29 -0.92
C ALA A 41 -0.37 9.71 -1.34
N VAL A 42 -1.60 9.84 -1.84
CA VAL A 42 -2.19 11.14 -2.24
C VAL A 42 -1.32 11.84 -3.30
N ASN A 43 -1.19 11.19 -4.46
CA ASN A 43 -0.54 11.73 -5.65
C ASN A 43 -1.48 11.55 -6.86
N SER A 44 -0.94 11.54 -8.09
CA SER A 44 -1.71 11.29 -9.31
C SER A 44 -1.04 10.23 -10.17
N ILE A 45 -0.52 9.19 -9.51
CA ILE A 45 0.23 8.09 -10.15
C ILE A 45 -0.78 7.14 -10.81
N THR A 46 -0.50 6.77 -12.05
CA THR A 46 -1.28 5.76 -12.81
C THR A 46 -0.43 4.55 -13.20
N ASP A 47 0.86 4.76 -13.45
CA ASP A 47 1.82 3.73 -13.85
C ASP A 47 2.80 3.44 -12.72
N ILE A 48 2.80 2.18 -12.27
CA ILE A 48 3.72 1.68 -11.23
C ILE A 48 4.74 0.67 -11.75
N SER A 49 4.89 0.54 -13.08
CA SER A 49 5.93 -0.29 -13.70
C SER A 49 7.36 0.00 -13.20
N PRO A 50 7.75 1.24 -12.85
CA PRO A 50 9.06 1.51 -12.27
C PRO A 50 9.32 0.82 -10.92
N LEU A 51 8.28 0.38 -10.21
CA LEU A 51 8.43 -0.28 -8.92
C LEU A 51 8.84 -1.75 -9.04
N ALA A 52 8.71 -2.38 -10.21
CA ALA A 52 8.92 -3.83 -10.40
C ALA A 52 10.33 -4.32 -10.03
N SER A 53 11.34 -3.44 -10.06
CA SER A 53 12.73 -3.74 -9.68
C SER A 53 13.00 -3.58 -8.18
N LEU A 54 12.10 -2.98 -7.41
CA LEU A 54 12.29 -2.63 -5.99
C LEU A 54 12.00 -3.80 -5.05
N THR A 55 12.59 -4.95 -5.37
CA THR A 55 12.33 -6.25 -4.71
C THR A 55 12.71 -6.30 -3.22
N ASN A 56 13.42 -5.29 -2.70
CA ASN A 56 13.74 -5.16 -1.28
C ASN A 56 12.64 -4.47 -0.46
N LEU A 57 11.59 -3.95 -1.10
CA LEU A 57 10.46 -3.35 -0.40
C LEU A 57 9.79 -4.35 0.54
N ASP A 58 9.61 -3.95 1.79
CA ASP A 58 8.78 -4.64 2.77
C ASP A 58 7.54 -3.84 3.16
N ALA A 59 7.51 -2.53 2.90
CA ALA A 59 6.37 -1.66 3.10
C ALA A 59 6.13 -0.72 1.90
N LEU A 60 4.91 -0.73 1.34
CA LEU A 60 4.52 0.10 0.21
C LEU A 60 3.13 0.74 0.42
N GLY A 61 3.10 2.08 0.41
CA GLY A 61 1.86 2.86 0.49
C GLY A 61 1.58 3.62 -0.81
N LEU A 62 0.49 3.27 -1.48
CA LEU A 62 0.04 3.85 -2.76
C LEU A 62 -1.41 4.38 -2.67
N THR A 63 -1.94 4.55 -1.47
CA THR A 63 -3.26 5.11 -1.17
C THR A 63 -3.58 6.34 -1.99
N ASN A 64 -4.81 6.45 -2.49
CA ASN A 64 -5.35 7.66 -3.11
C ASN A 64 -4.51 8.13 -4.29
N ASN A 65 -4.41 7.27 -5.29
CA ASN A 65 -3.81 7.52 -6.60
C ASN A 65 -4.84 7.16 -7.69
N SER A 66 -4.40 6.87 -8.91
CA SER A 66 -5.28 6.45 -10.01
C SER A 66 -4.76 5.17 -10.66
N ILE A 67 -4.31 4.23 -9.83
CA ILE A 67 -3.70 2.97 -10.24
C ILE A 67 -4.80 1.96 -10.57
N ALA A 68 -4.68 1.27 -11.70
CA ALA A 68 -5.58 0.20 -12.10
C ALA A 68 -4.84 -1.13 -12.33
N ASP A 69 -3.64 -1.07 -12.91
CA ASP A 69 -2.78 -2.22 -13.13
C ASP A 69 -1.75 -2.35 -12.00
N ILE A 70 -1.82 -3.47 -11.28
CA ILE A 70 -0.88 -3.83 -10.22
C ILE A 70 0.01 -5.01 -10.56
N SER A 71 0.06 -5.43 -11.83
CA SER A 71 0.97 -6.48 -12.31
C SER A 71 2.45 -6.24 -11.97
N PRO A 72 2.97 -4.99 -11.92
CA PRO A 72 4.35 -4.73 -11.49
C PRO A 72 4.66 -5.17 -10.05
N LEU A 73 3.64 -5.33 -9.20
CA LEU A 73 3.83 -5.73 -7.80
C LEU A 73 4.16 -7.22 -7.65
N ALA A 74 3.88 -8.08 -8.64
CA ALA A 74 4.07 -9.53 -8.53
C ALA A 74 5.52 -9.96 -8.21
N SER A 75 6.52 -9.14 -8.53
CA SER A 75 7.92 -9.41 -8.21
C SER A 75 8.30 -9.03 -6.77
N LEU A 76 7.48 -8.25 -6.07
CA LEU A 76 7.79 -7.65 -4.76
C LEU A 76 7.49 -8.60 -3.60
N THR A 77 7.96 -9.84 -3.71
CA THR A 77 7.70 -10.95 -2.78
C THR A 77 8.21 -10.74 -1.34
N ASN A 78 8.91 -9.65 -1.07
CA ASN A 78 9.31 -9.24 0.29
C ASN A 78 8.30 -8.35 1.00
N LEU A 79 7.25 -7.88 0.30
CA LEU A 79 6.22 -7.03 0.88
C LEU A 79 5.51 -7.72 2.05
N LYS A 80 5.42 -6.98 3.16
CA LYS A 80 4.65 -7.32 4.35
C LYS A 80 3.47 -6.39 4.53
N GLU A 81 3.67 -5.11 4.24
CA GLU A 81 2.64 -4.08 4.37
C GLU A 81 2.37 -3.47 2.99
N LEU A 82 1.14 -3.56 2.52
CA LEU A 82 0.72 -3.02 1.24
C LEU A 82 -0.60 -2.26 1.37
N SER A 83 -0.60 -0.98 1.05
CA SER A 83 -1.80 -0.15 1.02
C SER A 83 -2.03 0.40 -0.38
N LEU A 84 -3.19 0.05 -0.94
CA LEU A 84 -3.64 0.34 -2.30
C LEU A 84 -5.06 0.93 -2.30
N ASP A 85 -5.55 1.38 -1.14
CA ASP A 85 -6.90 1.89 -0.99
C ASP A 85 -7.13 3.16 -1.81
N ASN A 86 -8.38 3.41 -2.19
CA ASN A 86 -8.78 4.57 -3.01
C ASN A 86 -8.00 4.63 -4.33
N ASN A 87 -8.05 3.56 -5.11
CA ASN A 87 -7.51 3.48 -6.47
C ASN A 87 -8.63 3.00 -7.43
N SER A 88 -8.27 2.46 -8.60
CA SER A 88 -9.21 1.93 -9.60
C SER A 88 -8.90 0.47 -9.96
N ILE A 89 -8.46 -0.31 -8.97
CA ILE A 89 -8.01 -1.69 -9.16
C ILE A 89 -9.21 -2.61 -9.34
N VAL A 90 -9.10 -3.53 -10.28
CA VAL A 90 -10.11 -4.57 -10.55
C VAL A 90 -9.51 -5.96 -10.39
N ASP A 91 -8.34 -6.19 -11.00
CA ASP A 91 -7.62 -7.46 -10.95
C ASP A 91 -6.56 -7.44 -9.85
N ILE A 92 -6.67 -8.38 -8.92
CA ILE A 92 -5.71 -8.60 -7.83
C ILE A 92 -4.94 -9.91 -7.96
N SER A 93 -4.95 -10.55 -9.13
CA SER A 93 -4.14 -11.73 -9.44
C SER A 93 -2.64 -11.60 -9.09
N PRO A 94 -1.99 -10.42 -9.23
CA PRO A 94 -0.57 -10.27 -8.86
C PRO A 94 -0.29 -10.52 -7.37
N LEU A 95 -1.28 -10.29 -6.50
CA LEU A 95 -1.13 -10.44 -5.04
C LEU A 95 -1.00 -11.91 -4.60
N ALA A 96 -1.37 -12.88 -5.44
CA ALA A 96 -1.24 -14.30 -5.12
C ALA A 96 0.22 -14.72 -4.81
N SER A 97 1.18 -14.01 -5.40
CA SER A 97 2.61 -14.27 -5.22
C SER A 97 3.23 -13.63 -3.96
N LEU A 98 2.53 -12.70 -3.32
CA LEU A 98 3.04 -11.91 -2.20
C LEU A 98 2.81 -12.62 -0.86
N THR A 99 3.48 -13.76 -0.69
CA THR A 99 3.27 -14.68 0.45
C THR A 99 3.84 -14.21 1.78
N LYS A 100 4.41 -13.00 1.85
CA LYS A 100 4.87 -12.39 3.10
C LYS A 100 3.95 -11.28 3.60
N LEU A 101 2.84 -11.01 2.91
CA LEU A 101 1.87 -10.00 3.34
C LEU A 101 1.31 -10.33 4.71
N GLN A 102 1.27 -9.30 5.55
CA GLN A 102 0.72 -9.30 6.91
C GLN A 102 -0.39 -8.25 7.02
N GLY A 103 -0.21 -7.10 6.36
CA GLY A 103 -1.23 -6.06 6.22
C GLY A 103 -1.49 -5.75 4.75
N LEU A 104 -2.77 -5.81 4.35
CA LEU A 104 -3.22 -5.49 3.01
C LEU A 104 -4.45 -4.59 3.05
N ASP A 105 -4.36 -3.40 2.48
CA ASP A 105 -5.52 -2.51 2.30
C ASP A 105 -5.84 -2.33 0.81
N LEU A 106 -7.02 -2.81 0.43
CA LEU A 106 -7.60 -2.75 -0.92
C LEU A 106 -8.91 -1.95 -0.92
N GLY A 107 -9.24 -1.24 0.15
CA GLY A 107 -10.51 -0.53 0.29
C GLY A 107 -10.77 0.46 -0.84
N SER A 108 -12.04 0.76 -1.14
CA SER A 108 -12.42 1.76 -2.15
C SER A 108 -11.76 1.52 -3.51
N ASN A 109 -11.87 0.31 -4.05
CA ASN A 109 -11.45 -0.05 -5.40
C ASN A 109 -12.67 -0.59 -6.18
N SER A 110 -12.45 -1.26 -7.31
CA SER A 110 -13.49 -1.87 -8.14
C SER A 110 -13.35 -3.40 -8.20
N ILE A 111 -12.90 -4.00 -7.10
CA ILE A 111 -12.65 -5.45 -7.00
C ILE A 111 -13.97 -6.19 -6.82
N VAL A 112 -14.19 -7.20 -7.66
CA VAL A 112 -15.38 -8.07 -7.61
C VAL A 112 -15.02 -9.46 -7.11
N ASP A 113 -13.89 -10.00 -7.57
CA ASP A 113 -13.42 -11.35 -7.25
C ASP A 113 -12.16 -11.30 -6.38
N ILE A 114 -12.20 -11.96 -5.22
CA ILE A 114 -11.06 -12.10 -4.32
C ILE A 114 -10.45 -13.51 -4.32
N SER A 115 -10.84 -14.37 -5.25
CA SER A 115 -10.25 -15.70 -5.42
C SER A 115 -8.71 -15.70 -5.49
N PRO A 116 -8.01 -14.66 -6.02
CA PRO A 116 -6.54 -14.62 -5.95
C PRO A 116 -5.96 -14.62 -4.53
N LEU A 117 -6.68 -14.09 -3.54
CA LEU A 117 -6.26 -14.12 -2.14
C LEU A 117 -6.32 -15.54 -1.56
N MET A 118 -7.17 -16.41 -2.11
CA MET A 118 -7.18 -17.84 -1.77
C MET A 118 -5.91 -18.55 -2.27
N ALA A 119 -5.36 -18.10 -3.41
CA ALA A 119 -4.12 -18.64 -3.96
C ALA A 119 -2.86 -18.12 -3.26
N ASN A 120 -2.96 -16.98 -2.55
CA ASN A 120 -1.88 -16.52 -1.69
C ASN A 120 -1.77 -17.44 -0.46
N SER A 121 -0.79 -18.34 -0.47
CA SER A 121 -0.56 -19.31 0.62
C SER A 121 0.08 -18.73 1.88
N GLY A 122 0.52 -17.47 1.82
CA GLY A 122 1.16 -16.77 2.94
C GLY A 122 0.19 -16.23 3.98
N LEU A 123 -0.99 -15.78 3.54
CA LEU A 123 -2.01 -15.21 4.42
C LEU A 123 -2.46 -16.22 5.49
N SER A 124 -2.35 -15.86 6.76
CA SER A 124 -2.51 -16.78 7.87
C SER A 124 -2.95 -16.07 9.15
N GLU A 125 -2.92 -16.77 10.27
CA GLU A 125 -3.35 -16.27 11.56
C GLU A 125 -2.62 -14.98 11.95
N GLY A 126 -3.40 -13.91 12.19
CA GLY A 126 -2.89 -12.60 12.59
C GLY A 126 -2.69 -11.60 11.45
N ASP A 127 -2.82 -12.04 10.19
CA ASP A 127 -2.77 -11.15 9.03
C ASP A 127 -4.11 -10.41 8.88
N THR A 128 -4.07 -9.18 8.36
CA THR A 128 -5.24 -8.30 8.23
C THR A 128 -5.45 -7.86 6.79
N ILE A 129 -6.70 -7.94 6.33
CA ILE A 129 -7.10 -7.52 4.98
C ILE A 129 -8.30 -6.57 5.06
N TYR A 130 -8.15 -5.37 4.53
CA TYR A 130 -9.23 -4.41 4.34
C TYR A 130 -9.70 -4.43 2.88
N ILE A 131 -10.97 -4.74 2.66
CA ILE A 131 -11.57 -4.83 1.30
C ILE A 131 -12.90 -4.06 1.20
N SER A 132 -13.20 -3.22 2.20
CA SER A 132 -14.42 -2.41 2.24
C SER A 132 -14.59 -1.51 1.02
N ASP A 133 -15.82 -1.13 0.71
CA ASP A 133 -16.13 -0.22 -0.41
C ASP A 133 -15.66 -0.75 -1.78
N ASN A 134 -15.67 -2.08 -1.96
CA ASN A 134 -15.52 -2.75 -3.26
C ASN A 134 -16.84 -3.41 -3.69
N PRO A 135 -17.13 -3.53 -4.99
CA PRO A 135 -18.29 -4.24 -5.52
C PRO A 135 -18.12 -5.77 -5.49
N LEU A 136 -17.82 -6.33 -4.31
CA LEU A 136 -17.54 -7.76 -4.12
C LEU A 136 -18.73 -8.62 -4.57
N SER A 137 -18.44 -9.72 -5.26
CA SER A 137 -19.44 -10.72 -5.64
C SER A 137 -19.99 -11.49 -4.43
N ASP A 138 -21.17 -12.10 -4.59
CA ASP A 138 -21.75 -12.97 -3.57
C ASP A 138 -20.82 -14.14 -3.19
N THR A 139 -20.06 -14.68 -4.16
CA THR A 139 -19.06 -15.71 -3.92
C THR A 139 -17.91 -15.17 -3.06
N SER A 140 -17.39 -13.99 -3.39
CA SER A 140 -16.37 -13.32 -2.56
C SER A 140 -16.85 -13.15 -1.12
N LEU A 141 -18.08 -12.66 -0.94
CA LEU A 141 -18.65 -12.38 0.38
C LEU A 141 -18.97 -13.63 1.20
N ASN A 142 -19.59 -14.63 0.59
CA ASN A 142 -20.18 -15.76 1.31
C ASN A 142 -19.34 -17.04 1.27
N GLU A 143 -18.32 -17.12 0.40
CA GLU A 143 -17.46 -18.29 0.28
C GLU A 143 -16.00 -17.95 0.62
N TYR A 144 -15.39 -16.99 -0.09
CA TYR A 144 -13.96 -16.74 0.05
C TYR A 144 -13.59 -16.02 1.35
N ILE A 145 -14.37 -15.00 1.78
CA ILE A 145 -14.11 -14.34 3.07
C ILE A 145 -14.16 -15.33 4.24
N PRO A 146 -15.20 -16.16 4.43
CA PRO A 146 -15.21 -17.16 5.49
C PRO A 146 -14.05 -18.17 5.42
N GLN A 147 -13.58 -18.50 4.21
CA GLN A 147 -12.41 -19.38 4.05
C GLN A 147 -11.10 -18.70 4.47
N LEU A 148 -10.92 -17.40 4.18
CA LEU A 148 -9.79 -16.61 4.67
C LEU A 148 -9.84 -16.46 6.20
N GLU A 149 -11.00 -16.14 6.76
CA GLU A 149 -11.21 -16.06 8.20
C GLU A 149 -10.95 -17.42 8.88
N GLY A 150 -11.31 -18.53 8.22
CA GLY A 150 -10.99 -19.87 8.67
C GLY A 150 -9.48 -20.19 8.71
N ARG A 151 -8.64 -19.42 8.01
CA ARG A 151 -7.18 -19.46 8.10
C ARG A 151 -6.62 -18.59 9.23
N GLY A 152 -7.48 -17.87 9.96
CA GLY A 152 -7.12 -16.92 11.00
C GLY A 152 -6.82 -15.50 10.50
N VAL A 153 -7.12 -15.21 9.23
CA VAL A 153 -6.96 -13.87 8.64
C VAL A 153 -8.11 -12.97 9.11
N GLU A 154 -7.81 -11.78 9.62
CA GLU A 154 -8.81 -10.77 9.94
C GLU A 154 -9.22 -10.05 8.66
N VAL A 155 -10.39 -10.38 8.11
CA VAL A 155 -10.94 -9.72 6.91
C VAL A 155 -11.98 -8.67 7.31
N ASN A 156 -11.81 -7.45 6.82
CA ASN A 156 -12.72 -6.34 7.08
C ASN A 156 -13.46 -5.90 5.80
N PRO A 157 -14.64 -6.50 5.50
CA PRO A 157 -15.38 -6.23 4.27
C PRO A 157 -16.39 -5.10 4.36
N VAL A 158 -16.67 -4.59 5.57
CA VAL A 158 -17.64 -3.52 5.78
C VAL A 158 -16.88 -2.28 6.21
N LYS A 159 -17.35 -1.10 5.80
CA LYS A 159 -16.81 0.19 6.24
C LYS A 159 -16.90 0.30 7.76
N GLN A 160 -15.91 -0.19 8.49
CA GLN A 160 -15.72 0.16 9.87
C GLN A 160 -15.30 1.63 9.87
N ARG A 161 -16.09 2.50 10.49
CA ARG A 161 -15.61 3.80 10.99
C ARG A 161 -14.62 3.57 12.14
N VAL A 162 -13.61 2.71 11.97
CA VAL A 162 -12.63 2.35 13.00
C VAL A 162 -11.36 1.86 12.32
N CYS A 163 -10.49 2.76 11.87
CA CYS A 163 -9.08 2.46 11.58
C CYS A 163 -8.17 3.70 11.74
N GLU A 164 -8.37 4.47 12.81
CA GLU A 164 -7.33 5.38 13.34
C GLU A 164 -6.51 4.72 14.47
N THR A 165 -6.61 3.41 14.71
CA THR A 165 -6.10 2.86 16.00
C THR A 165 -5.24 1.59 15.91
N ARG A 166 -4.96 1.00 14.75
CA ARG A 166 -4.06 -0.17 14.68
C ARG A 166 -2.84 -0.03 13.78
N MET A 167 -2.90 0.72 12.67
CA MET A 167 -1.67 1.18 12.01
C MET A 167 -0.88 2.16 12.88
N VAL A 168 -1.54 2.82 13.85
CA VAL A 168 -0.94 3.85 14.70
C VAL A 168 0.11 3.30 15.66
N ASN A 169 0.24 2.02 15.96
CA ASN A 169 1.32 1.58 16.87
C ASN A 169 2.69 1.44 16.20
N HIS A 170 2.74 1.23 14.87
CA HIS A 170 3.99 1.35 14.10
C HIS A 170 4.11 2.72 13.41
N TYR A 171 3.01 3.34 12.97
CA TYR A 171 3.02 4.71 12.46
C TYR A 171 3.23 5.77 13.55
N SER A 172 2.92 5.54 14.83
CA SER A 172 3.12 6.58 15.88
C SER A 172 4.59 6.87 16.15
N GLN A 173 5.48 5.88 15.98
CA GLN A 173 6.92 6.12 16.06
C GLN A 173 7.43 6.93 14.86
N TRP A 174 6.71 6.88 13.73
CA TRP A 174 7.06 7.58 12.49
C TRP A 174 6.39 8.98 12.40
N LEU A 175 5.11 9.12 12.72
CA LEU A 175 4.37 10.39 12.84
C LEU A 175 4.84 11.25 14.03
N ALA A 176 5.46 10.66 15.06
CA ALA A 176 6.16 11.42 16.09
C ALA A 176 7.31 12.25 15.50
N SER A 177 7.90 11.81 14.37
CA SER A 177 8.91 12.58 13.65
C SER A 177 8.31 13.68 12.76
N GLU A 178 7.07 13.53 12.27
CA GLU A 178 6.37 14.57 11.49
C GLU A 178 5.72 15.65 12.37
N ARG A 179 5.22 15.31 13.56
CA ARG A 179 4.75 16.33 14.54
C ARG A 179 5.87 17.23 15.05
N ALA A 180 7.14 16.82 14.93
CA ALA A 180 8.29 17.67 15.19
C ALA A 180 8.55 18.68 14.05
N ILE A 181 8.25 18.33 12.79
CA ILE A 181 8.45 19.18 11.61
C ILE A 181 7.28 20.17 11.44
N ASP A 182 6.04 19.73 11.68
CA ASP A 182 4.86 20.61 11.62
C ASP A 182 4.84 21.66 12.76
N ASN A 183 5.39 21.33 13.93
CA ASN A 183 5.61 22.31 15.00
C ASN A 183 6.77 23.27 14.70
N TYR A 184 7.80 22.85 13.96
CA TYR A 184 8.89 23.73 13.54
C TYR A 184 8.40 24.82 12.56
N HIS A 185 7.52 24.48 11.61
CA HIS A 185 6.97 25.46 10.67
C HIS A 185 5.90 26.39 11.26
N LYS A 186 5.25 26.02 12.37
CA LYS A 186 4.33 26.90 13.11
C LYS A 186 5.04 27.84 14.10
N LEU A 187 6.23 27.48 14.60
CA LEU A 187 6.98 28.32 15.53
C LEU A 187 7.84 29.41 14.86
N TYR A 188 8.15 29.31 13.56
CA TYR A 188 9.07 30.23 12.87
C TYR A 188 8.46 31.02 11.70
N LYS A 189 7.14 31.25 11.68
CA LYS A 189 6.49 32.20 10.74
C LYS A 189 5.88 33.44 11.42
N ASN A 190 6.28 33.76 12.64
CA ASN A 190 5.92 35.00 13.35
C ASN A 190 7.15 35.73 13.94
N THR A 191 8.18 35.90 13.13
CA THR A 191 9.21 36.96 13.21
C THR A 191 9.67 37.28 11.80
#